data_AF-A0A962PPT1-F1
#
_entry.id   AF-A0A962PPT1-F1
#
_cell.length_a   1.000
_cell.length_b   1.000
_cell.length_c   1.000
_cell.angle_alpha   90.00
_cell.angle_beta   90.00
_cell.angle_gamma   90.00
#
_symmetry.space_group_name_H-M   'P 1'
#
loop_
_entity.id
_entity.type
_entity.pdbx_description
1 polymer ?
#
loop_
_entity_poly.entity_id
_entity_poly.type
_entity_poly.pdbx_seq_one_letter_code
_entity_poly.pdbx_strand_id
1 'polypeptide(L)'
;AAKDKTRTSVRVHVETCNKSFAKTAMGGYIENTGTVDLHYVTVETIWKNKDGLVVSTDLVYVLNGDTLAPGARKTFSDSSNLPSVARCNANPVDWW
;
A
#
# COMPACT_ATOMS: atom_id res chain seq x y z
N ALA A 1 33.06 -4.02 -12.87
CA ALA A 1 32.08 -3.91 -11.79
C ALA A 1 30.92 -3.05 -12.30
N ALA A 2 29.71 -3.60 -12.36
CA ALA A 2 28.54 -2.78 -12.66
C ALA A 2 28.37 -1.78 -11.51
N LYS A 3 28.37 -0.47 -11.79
CA LYS A 3 27.94 0.53 -10.81
C LYS A 3 26.51 0.16 -10.43
N ASP A 4 26.30 -0.28 -9.21
CA ASP A 4 24.96 -0.48 -8.67
C ASP A 4 24.26 0.87 -8.76
N LYS A 5 23.32 1.00 -9.69
CA LYS A 5 22.64 2.27 -9.92
C LYS A 5 21.71 2.49 -8.75
N THR A 6 21.88 3.61 -8.05
CA THR A 6 20.92 4.13 -7.08
C THR A 6 19.52 4.11 -7.69
N ARG A 7 18.60 3.36 -7.08
CA ARG A 7 17.24 3.16 -7.58
C ARG A 7 16.28 3.10 -6.41
N THR A 8 15.32 4.02 -6.37
CA THR A 8 14.17 3.93 -5.49
C THR A 8 13.12 3.00 -6.13
N SER A 9 12.51 2.12 -5.34
CA SER A 9 11.44 1.24 -5.84
C SER A 9 10.66 0.67 -4.66
N VAL A 10 9.34 0.71 -4.74
CA VAL A 10 8.43 0.14 -3.74
C VAL A 10 7.54 -0.89 -4.39
N ARG A 11 7.30 -1.98 -3.67
CA ARG A 11 6.21 -2.92 -3.94
C ARG A 11 5.16 -2.81 -2.83
N VAL A 12 3.89 -2.82 -3.21
CA VAL A 12 2.76 -2.91 -2.28
C VAL A 12 2.16 -4.30 -2.36
N HIS A 13 1.84 -4.88 -1.21
CA HIS A 13 1.15 -6.15 -1.12
C HIS A 13 -0.04 -6.04 -0.16
N VAL A 14 -1.22 -6.44 -0.63
CA VAL A 14 -2.43 -6.55 0.21
C VAL A 14 -2.52 -7.98 0.71
N GLU A 15 -2.47 -8.16 2.02
CA GLU A 15 -2.53 -9.48 2.67
C GLU A 15 -3.96 -9.85 3.07
N THR A 16 -4.74 -8.87 3.54
CA THR A 16 -6.08 -9.10 4.05
C THR A 16 -7.08 -8.12 3.48
N CYS A 17 -8.28 -8.62 3.22
CA CYS A 17 -9.46 -7.86 2.82
C CYS A 17 -10.68 -8.50 3.47
N ASN A 18 -11.03 -8.03 4.67
CA ASN A 18 -12.02 -8.68 5.50
C ASN A 18 -13.25 -7.77 5.65
N LYS A 19 -14.42 -8.29 5.29
CA LYS A 19 -15.70 -7.63 5.53
C LYS A 19 -16.31 -8.15 6.82
N SER A 20 -16.63 -7.25 7.74
CA SER A 20 -17.34 -7.53 8.99
C SER A 20 -18.47 -6.53 9.15
N PHE A 21 -19.70 -7.03 9.14
CA PHE A 21 -20.92 -6.20 9.18
C PHE A 21 -20.88 -5.04 8.17
N ALA A 22 -20.85 -3.80 8.66
CA ALA A 22 -20.85 -2.58 7.86
C ALA A 22 -19.44 -2.07 7.50
N LYS A 23 -18.36 -2.75 7.93
CA LYS A 23 -16.98 -2.29 7.76
C LYS A 23 -16.18 -3.31 6.94
N THR A 24 -15.43 -2.82 5.96
CA THR A 24 -14.40 -3.60 5.28
C THR A 24 -13.03 -3.08 5.71
N ALA A 25 -12.15 -3.97 6.16
CA ALA A 25 -10.79 -3.64 6.56
C ALA A 25 -9.79 -4.28 5.60
N MET A 26 -8.76 -3.51 5.25
CA MET A 26 -7.63 -3.94 4.43
C MET A 26 -6.37 -3.86 5.27
N GLY A 27 -5.52 -4.88 5.15
CA GLY A 27 -4.19 -4.90 5.74
C GLY A 27 -3.18 -5.39 4.72
N GLY A 28 -1.98 -4.81 4.75
CA GLY A 28 -0.90 -5.16 3.84
C GLY A 28 0.44 -4.60 4.28
N TYR A 29 1.42 -4.67 3.39
CA TYR A 29 2.73 -4.08 3.61
C TYR A 29 3.30 -3.45 2.35
N ILE A 30 4.19 -2.49 2.55
CA ILE A 30 5.13 -2.00 1.54
C ILE A 30 6.47 -2.72 1.72
N GLU A 31 7.17 -2.96 0.62
CA GLU A 31 8.53 -3.51 0.60
C GLU A 31 9.42 -2.58 -0.24
N ASN A 32 10.55 -2.15 0.31
CA ASN A 32 11.54 -1.42 -0.47
C ASN A 32 12.31 -2.41 -1.36
N THR A 33 11.99 -2.42 -2.65
CA THR A 33 12.66 -3.25 -3.68
C THR A 33 13.75 -2.48 -4.43
N GLY A 34 14.09 -1.27 -3.94
CA GLY A 34 15.17 -0.43 -4.42
C GLY A 34 16.54 -0.85 -3.89
N THR A 35 17.52 0.01 -4.14
CA THR A 35 18.91 -0.14 -3.69
C THR A 35 19.33 0.92 -2.66
N VAL A 36 18.41 1.81 -2.30
CA VAL A 36 18.62 2.88 -1.30
C VAL A 36 17.47 2.94 -0.32
N ASP A 37 17.73 3.54 0.83
CA ASP A 37 16.73 3.82 1.85
C ASP A 37 15.62 4.72 1.32
N LEU A 38 14.40 4.49 1.80
CA LEU A 38 13.27 5.36 1.56
C LEU A 38 12.89 6.05 2.87
N HIS A 39 12.39 7.28 2.76
CA HIS A 39 11.92 8.07 3.89
C HIS A 39 10.44 8.42 3.82
N TYR A 40 9.87 8.35 2.62
CA TYR A 40 8.46 8.64 2.39
C TYR A 40 7.87 7.61 1.43
N VAL A 41 6.69 7.10 1.77
CA VAL A 41 5.94 6.18 0.92
C VAL A 41 4.45 6.42 1.13
N THR A 42 3.77 6.79 0.05
CA THR A 42 2.32 6.95 -0.02
C THR A 42 1.71 5.82 -0.83
N VAL A 43 0.66 5.20 -0.28
CA VAL A 43 -0.12 4.15 -0.92
C VAL A 43 -1.54 4.64 -1.16
N GLU A 44 -2.08 4.41 -2.34
CA GLU A 44 -3.51 4.55 -2.62
C GLU A 44 -4.20 3.23 -2.32
N THR A 45 -5.12 3.23 -1.37
CA THR A 45 -6.04 2.12 -1.13
C THR A 45 -7.21 2.25 -2.09
N ILE A 46 -7.58 1.15 -2.73
CA ILE A 46 -8.61 1.10 -3.77
C ILE A 46 -9.67 0.11 -3.34
N TRP A 47 -10.86 0.63 -3.09
CA TRP A 47 -12.02 -0.14 -2.67
C TRP A 47 -12.90 -0.42 -3.89
N LYS A 48 -13.21 -1.70 -4.11
CA LYS A 48 -13.98 -2.15 -5.28
C LYS A 48 -15.23 -2.90 -4.87
N ASN A 49 -16.27 -2.81 -5.70
CA ASN A 49 -17.48 -3.61 -5.55
C ASN A 49 -17.27 -5.06 -6.02
N LYS A 50 -18.33 -5.87 -5.95
CA LYS A 50 -18.30 -7.29 -6.35
C LYS A 50 -17.95 -7.52 -7.82
N ASP A 51 -18.27 -6.54 -8.67
CA ASP A 51 -18.02 -6.57 -10.12
C ASP A 51 -16.62 -6.05 -10.47
N GLY A 52 -15.84 -5.61 -9.47
CA GLY A 52 -14.48 -5.11 -9.65
C GLY A 52 -14.38 -3.62 -10.01
N LEU A 53 -15.50 -2.90 -10.00
CA LEU A 53 -15.52 -1.45 -10.23
C LEU A 53 -15.05 -0.71 -8.98
N VAL A 54 -14.27 0.35 -9.18
CA VAL A 54 -13.80 1.23 -8.09
C VAL A 54 -14.99 2.01 -7.53
N VAL A 55 -15.14 2.00 -6.21
CA VAL A 55 -16.19 2.74 -5.49
C VAL A 55 -15.64 3.80 -4.55
N SER A 56 -14.39 3.66 -4.12
CA SER A 56 -13.68 4.67 -3.32
C SER A 56 -12.17 4.45 -3.42
N THR A 57 -11.42 5.50 -3.19
CA THR A 57 -9.96 5.48 -3.06
C THR A 57 -9.55 6.40 -1.92
N ASP A 58 -8.55 6.00 -1.14
CA ASP A 58 -7.99 6.80 -0.05
C ASP A 58 -6.46 6.77 -0.09
N LEU A 59 -5.80 7.77 0.51
CA LEU A 59 -4.35 7.84 0.60
C LEU A 59 -3.86 7.49 2.00
N VAL A 60 -2.89 6.59 2.06
CA VAL A 60 -2.23 6.13 3.29
C VAL A 60 -0.75 6.50 3.24
N TYR A 61 -0.33 7.36 4.16
CA TYR A 61 1.08 7.72 4.36
C TYR A 61 1.75 6.67 5.24
N VAL A 62 2.23 5.59 4.61
CA VAL A 62 2.79 4.42 5.32
C VAL A 62 4.14 4.76 5.96
N LEU A 63 4.95 5.56 5.28
CA LEU A 63 6.23 6.04 5.75
C LEU A 63 6.26 7.58 5.67
N ASN A 64 6.61 8.23 6.77
CA ASN A 64 6.66 9.69 6.87
C ASN A 64 7.82 10.12 7.79
N GLY A 65 9.02 10.25 7.23
CA GLY A 65 10.24 10.63 7.94
C GLY A 65 11.00 9.48 8.62
N ASP A 66 10.38 8.29 8.73
CA ASP A 66 11.05 7.05 9.15
C ASP A 66 11.94 6.49 8.04
N THR A 67 12.88 5.61 8.36
CA THR A 67 13.72 4.94 7.35
C THR A 67 13.20 3.55 7.02
N LEU A 68 13.05 3.24 5.73
CA LEU A 68 12.78 1.90 5.22
C LEU A 68 13.94 1.43 4.32
N ALA A 69 14.82 0.61 4.89
CA ALA A 69 16.00 0.10 4.20
C ALA A 69 15.66 -0.85 3.04
N PRO A 70 16.56 -1.04 2.04
CA PRO A 70 16.40 -2.05 0.99
C PRO A 70 16.07 -3.44 1.54
N GLY A 71 15.04 -4.07 0.98
CA GLY A 71 14.51 -5.38 1.41
C GLY A 71 13.64 -5.34 2.67
N ALA A 72 13.57 -4.22 3.39
CA ALA A 72 12.72 -4.08 4.56
C ALA A 72 11.25 -3.87 4.18
N ARG A 73 10.37 -4.19 5.12
CA ARG A 73 8.91 -4.07 4.99
C ARG A 73 8.32 -3.18 6.06
N LYS A 74 7.24 -2.48 5.74
CA LYS A 74 6.41 -1.75 6.70
C LYS A 74 4.93 -2.01 6.43
N THR A 75 4.18 -2.35 7.47
CA THR A 75 2.76 -2.66 7.37
C THR A 75 1.92 -1.40 7.24
N PHE A 76 0.79 -1.51 6.55
CA PHE A 76 -0.25 -0.49 6.51
C PHE A 76 -1.63 -1.15 6.67
N SER A 77 -2.60 -0.35 7.07
CA SER A 77 -3.99 -0.76 7.17
C SER A 77 -4.90 0.41 6.84
N ASP A 78 -6.08 0.10 6.29
CA ASP A 78 -7.12 1.07 6.02
C ASP A 78 -8.50 0.41 6.15
N SER A 79 -9.56 1.20 6.24
CA SER A 79 -10.91 0.67 6.32
C SER A 79 -11.97 1.56 5.70
N SER A 80 -12.96 0.94 5.06
CA SER A 80 -14.12 1.60 4.48
C SER A 80 -15.41 1.15 5.14
N ASN A 81 -16.34 2.08 5.34
CA ASN A 81 -17.70 1.82 5.81
C ASN A 81 -18.72 1.74 4.67
N LEU A 82 -18.27 1.75 3.41
CA LEU A 82 -19.15 1.70 2.25
C LEU A 82 -19.73 0.27 2.09
N PRO A 83 -21.07 0.10 2.13
CA PRO A 83 -21.68 -1.23 2.05
C PRO A 83 -21.39 -1.99 0.74
N SER A 84 -21.15 -1.25 -0.34
CA SER A 84 -20.88 -1.78 -1.68
C SER A 84 -19.49 -2.42 -1.83
N VAL A 85 -18.57 -2.18 -0.89
CA VAL A 85 -17.21 -2.71 -0.93
C VAL A 85 -17.21 -4.23 -0.75
N ALA A 86 -16.48 -4.92 -1.62
CA ALA A 86 -16.33 -6.37 -1.60
C ALA A 86 -14.91 -6.85 -1.96
N ARG A 87 -14.07 -5.98 -2.55
CA ARG A 87 -12.70 -6.29 -2.93
C ARG A 87 -11.78 -5.13 -2.57
N CYS A 88 -10.54 -5.46 -2.23
CA CYS A 88 -9.50 -4.52 -1.81
C CYS A 88 -8.34 -4.60 -2.79
N ASN A 89 -7.77 -3.46 -3.15
CA ASN A 89 -6.49 -3.36 -3.83
C ASN A 89 -5.70 -2.17 -3.29
N ALA A 90 -4.40 -2.13 -3.52
CA ALA A 90 -3.60 -0.96 -3.15
C ALA A 90 -2.41 -0.80 -4.12
N ASN A 91 -2.06 0.45 -4.41
CA ASN A 91 -0.96 0.79 -5.32
C ASN A 91 -0.02 1.81 -4.65
N PRO A 92 1.30 1.74 -4.91
CA PRO A 92 2.20 2.82 -4.52
C PRO A 92 1.92 4.03 -5.41
N VAL A 93 1.89 5.23 -4.82
CA VAL A 93 1.64 6.49 -5.55
C VAL A 93 2.90 7.33 -5.63
N ASP A 94 3.60 7.47 -4.51
CA ASP A 94 4.79 8.32 -4.40
C ASP A 94 5.76 7.76 -3.37
N TRP A 95 7.06 7.82 -3.66
CA TRP A 95 8.12 7.34 -2.79
C TRP A 95 9.48 7.95 -3.11
N TRP A 96 10.26 8.26 -2.07
CA TRP A 96 11.65 8.69 -2.19
C TRP A 96 12.45 8.42 -0.91
#